data_AF-A0A2A7B2Z6-F1
#
_entry.id   AF-A0A2A7B2Z6-F1
#
_cell.length_a   1.000
_cell.length_b   1.000
_cell.length_c   1.000
_cell.angle_alpha   90.00
_cell.angle_beta   90.00
_cell.angle_gamma   90.00
#
_symmetry.space_group_name_H-M   'P 1'
#
loop_
_entity.id
_entity.type
_entity.pdbx_description
1 polymer ?
#
loop_
_entity_poly.entity_id
_entity_poly.type
_entity_poly.pdbx_seq_one_letter_code
_entity_poly.pdbx_strand_id
1 'polypeptide(L)'
;MKNKLDWFDDDWKWDVLPTRMLYELLLSPTYRWPWKVKIVCSYRWDAEFPKCPRCETTMEREYQLFCNHCGQRLNWSGFDDVEVRYIGWDGPEEDESDREQVDDADQEDIAKID
;
A
#
# COMPACT_ATOMS: atom_id res chain seq x y z
N MET A 1 -49.41 -22.22 7.29
CA MET A 1 -48.90 -20.90 6.83
C MET A 1 -47.58 -20.68 7.55
N LYS A 2 -46.45 -20.73 6.84
CA LYS A 2 -45.14 -20.39 7.41
C LYS A 2 -45.11 -18.89 7.71
N ASN A 3 -44.61 -18.50 8.89
CA ASN A 3 -44.42 -17.11 9.25
C ASN A 3 -43.39 -16.50 8.29
N LYS A 4 -43.62 -15.28 7.76
CA LYS A 4 -42.65 -14.59 6.89
C LYS A 4 -41.31 -14.24 7.58
N LEU A 5 -41.24 -14.42 8.90
CA LEU A 5 -40.06 -14.25 9.75
C LEU A 5 -39.37 -15.58 10.09
N ASP A 6 -39.83 -16.70 9.54
CA ASP A 6 -39.16 -18.00 9.74
C ASP A 6 -37.88 -18.00 8.89
N TRP A 7 -36.83 -17.48 9.51
CA TRP A 7 -35.47 -17.39 8.99
C TRP A 7 -34.78 -18.77 8.98
N PHE A 8 -35.39 -19.77 9.64
CA PHE A 8 -34.90 -21.13 9.75
C PHE A 8 -35.79 -22.06 8.93
N ASP A 9 -35.18 -22.97 8.17
CA ASP A 9 -35.89 -24.10 7.58
C ASP A 9 -36.39 -25.05 8.69
N ASP A 10 -37.37 -25.90 8.37
CA ASP A 10 -37.95 -26.91 9.27
C ASP A 10 -36.87 -27.86 9.85
N ASP A 11 -35.71 -27.96 9.18
CA ASP A 11 -34.53 -28.73 9.57
C ASP A 11 -33.45 -27.93 10.33
N TRP A 12 -33.74 -26.69 10.78
CA TRP A 12 -32.77 -25.78 11.43
C TRP A 12 -31.50 -25.54 10.60
N LYS A 13 -31.62 -25.68 9.28
CA LYS A 13 -30.51 -25.46 8.36
C LYS A 13 -30.36 -23.96 8.13
N TRP A 14 -29.20 -23.44 8.52
CA TRP A 14 -28.83 -22.07 8.27
C TRP A 14 -28.72 -21.86 6.76
N ASP A 15 -29.70 -21.19 6.15
CA ASP A 15 -29.58 -20.78 4.76
C ASP A 15 -28.27 -19.98 4.58
N VAL A 16 -27.59 -20.15 3.44
CA VAL A 16 -26.31 -19.48 3.16
C VAL A 16 -26.48 -17.94 3.10
N LEU A 17 -27.70 -17.46 2.80
CA LEU A 17 -28.07 -16.05 2.77
C LEU A 17 -27.87 -15.37 4.13
N PRO A 18 -28.45 -15.89 5.22
CA PRO A 18 -28.19 -15.45 6.58
C PRO A 18 -26.71 -15.28 6.97
N THR A 19 -25.83 -16.23 6.63
CA THR A 19 -24.43 -16.13 7.08
C THR A 19 -23.75 -14.99 6.37
N ARG A 20 -23.99 -14.88 5.06
CA ARG A 20 -23.46 -13.79 4.25
C ARG A 20 -23.94 -12.44 4.78
N MET A 21 -25.23 -12.29 5.08
CA MET A 21 -25.75 -11.05 5.65
C MET A 21 -25.12 -10.71 7.01
N LEU A 22 -24.94 -11.69 7.90
CA LEU A 22 -24.25 -11.47 9.16
C LEU A 22 -22.77 -11.07 8.96
N TYR A 23 -22.05 -11.75 8.07
CA TYR A 23 -20.66 -11.39 7.76
C TYR A 23 -20.55 -9.97 7.21
N GLU A 24 -21.41 -9.58 6.27
CA GLU A 24 -21.43 -8.22 5.73
C GLU A 24 -21.73 -7.18 6.82
N LEU A 25 -22.72 -7.43 7.68
CA LEU A 25 -23.06 -6.53 8.78
C LEU A 25 -21.90 -6.37 9.76
N LEU A 26 -21.25 -7.48 10.14
CA LEU A 26 -20.13 -7.48 11.09
C LEU A 26 -18.86 -6.85 10.48
N LEU A 27 -18.63 -7.03 9.18
CA LEU A 27 -17.45 -6.49 8.50
C LEU A 27 -17.63 -5.03 8.07
N SER A 28 -18.85 -4.57 7.77
CA SER A 28 -19.10 -3.22 7.26
C SER A 28 -18.46 -2.08 8.06
N PRO A 29 -18.40 -2.10 9.41
CA PRO A 29 -17.78 -1.02 10.17
C PRO A 29 -16.26 -1.01 10.02
N THR A 30 -15.64 -2.18 9.79
CA THR A 30 -14.19 -2.33 9.71
C THR A 30 -13.59 -1.63 8.48
N TYR A 31 -14.35 -1.53 7.39
CA TYR A 31 -13.93 -0.80 6.18
C TYR A 31 -13.80 0.71 6.41
N ARG A 32 -14.45 1.25 7.45
CA ARG A 32 -14.36 2.67 7.81
C ARG A 32 -13.14 3.00 8.66
N TRP A 33 -12.49 2.01 9.25
CA TRP A 33 -11.26 2.22 10.01
C TRP A 33 -10.10 2.47 9.05
N PRO A 34 -9.40 3.61 9.15
CA PRO A 34 -8.35 3.96 8.21
C PRO A 34 -7.15 3.02 8.39
N TRP A 35 -6.76 2.31 7.33
CA TRP A 35 -5.63 1.38 7.34
C TRP A 35 -4.44 1.96 6.61
N LYS A 36 -3.26 1.91 7.25
CA LYS A 36 -2.03 2.41 6.66
C LYS A 36 -1.66 1.60 5.42
N VAL A 37 -1.39 2.29 4.31
CA VAL A 37 -0.77 1.71 3.12
C VAL A 37 0.69 1.40 3.46
N LYS A 38 1.11 0.15 3.27
CA LYS A 38 2.42 -0.35 3.71
C LYS A 38 3.33 -0.82 2.59
N ILE A 39 2.78 -1.07 1.40
CA ILE A 39 3.48 -1.68 0.29
C ILE A 39 3.19 -0.91 -0.99
N VAL A 40 4.24 -0.64 -1.76
CA VAL A 40 4.21 -0.18 -3.15
C VAL A 40 4.83 -1.26 -4.03
N CYS A 41 4.19 -1.57 -5.16
CA CYS A 41 4.79 -2.43 -6.18
C CYS A 41 5.49 -1.56 -7.22
N SER A 42 6.78 -1.79 -7.44
CA SER A 42 7.53 -1.17 -8.53
C SER A 42 7.75 -2.17 -9.67
N TYR A 43 7.39 -1.76 -10.89
CA TYR A 43 7.59 -2.52 -12.12
C TYR A 43 8.77 -1.95 -12.90
N ARG A 44 9.28 -2.72 -13.88
CA ARG A 44 10.51 -2.46 -14.68
C ARG A 44 10.70 -1.06 -15.30
N TRP A 45 9.69 -0.20 -15.27
CA TRP A 45 9.71 1.16 -15.84
C TRP A 45 9.50 2.23 -14.76
N ASP A 46 9.91 1.93 -13.52
CA ASP A 46 9.64 2.74 -12.32
C ASP A 46 8.17 3.12 -12.15
N ALA A 47 7.30 2.26 -12.68
CA ALA A 47 5.86 2.43 -12.50
C ALA A 47 5.50 1.88 -11.12
N GLU A 48 5.22 2.80 -10.19
CA GLU A 48 4.90 2.50 -8.81
C GLU A 48 3.39 2.49 -8.56
N PHE A 49 2.91 1.43 -7.93
CA PHE A 49 1.49 1.26 -7.62
C PHE A 49 1.31 0.82 -6.16
N PRO A 50 0.65 1.63 -5.31
CA PRO A 50 0.38 1.24 -3.94
C PRO A 50 -0.58 0.06 -3.86
N LYS A 51 -0.39 -0.84 -2.89
CA LYS A 51 -1.32 -1.96 -2.63
C LYS A 51 -2.34 -1.61 -1.56
N CYS A 52 -3.59 -2.02 -1.77
CA CYS A 52 -4.60 -1.94 -0.72
C CYS A 52 -4.18 -2.83 0.46
N PRO A 53 -4.16 -2.31 1.71
CA PRO A 53 -3.73 -3.09 2.88
C PRO A 53 -4.72 -4.19 3.28
N ARG A 54 -5.89 -4.27 2.65
CA ARG A 54 -6.93 -5.26 2.95
C ARG A 54 -7.15 -6.29 1.85
N CYS A 55 -7.40 -5.84 0.62
CA CYS A 55 -7.66 -6.76 -0.50
C CYS A 55 -6.42 -7.05 -1.34
N GLU A 56 -5.29 -6.41 -1.04
CA GLU A 56 -4.01 -6.60 -1.71
C GLU A 56 -4.02 -6.32 -3.23
N THR A 57 -5.08 -5.75 -3.76
CA THR A 57 -5.12 -5.27 -5.14
C THR A 57 -4.24 -4.03 -5.26
N THR A 58 -3.48 -3.94 -6.35
CA THR A 58 -2.77 -2.71 -6.73
C THR A 58 -3.79 -1.61 -7.02
N MET A 59 -3.43 -0.39 -6.63
CA MET A 59 -4.28 0.78 -6.78
C MET A 59 -3.63 1.72 -7.81
N GLU A 60 -4.46 2.32 -8.67
CA GLU A 60 -3.98 3.19 -9.76
C GLU A 60 -3.48 4.56 -9.30
N ARG A 61 -3.86 4.99 -8.09
CA ARG A 61 -3.60 6.34 -7.58
C ARG A 61 -3.18 6.33 -6.13
N GLU A 62 -2.19 7.16 -5.82
CA GLU A 62 -1.81 7.47 -4.45
C GLU A 62 -2.80 8.45 -3.81
N TYR A 63 -2.75 8.55 -2.47
CA TYR A 63 -3.50 9.53 -1.67
C TYR A 63 -5.04 9.52 -1.82
N GLN A 64 -5.61 8.47 -2.44
CA GLN A 64 -7.07 8.29 -2.49
C GLN A 64 -7.62 7.94 -1.10
N LEU A 65 -8.81 8.43 -0.75
CA LEU A 65 -9.38 8.23 0.60
C LEU A 65 -9.84 6.78 0.85
N PHE A 66 -10.25 6.07 -0.20
CA PHE A 66 -10.80 4.72 -0.14
C PHE A 66 -10.25 3.88 -1.29
N CYS A 67 -10.10 2.58 -1.08
CA CYS A 67 -9.76 1.65 -2.15
C CYS A 67 -10.92 1.51 -3.15
N ASN A 68 -10.66 1.76 -4.43
CA ASN A 68 -11.65 1.60 -5.51
C ASN A 68 -12.16 0.16 -5.69
N HIS A 69 -11.46 -0.84 -5.16
CA HIS A 69 -11.82 -2.26 -5.34
C HIS A 69 -12.67 -2.80 -4.20
N CYS A 70 -12.25 -2.60 -2.94
CA CYS A 70 -12.95 -3.14 -1.77
C CYS A 70 -13.57 -2.09 -0.83
N GLY A 71 -13.40 -0.79 -1.10
CA GLY A 71 -13.95 0.29 -0.28
C GLY A 71 -13.24 0.55 1.05
N GLN A 72 -12.09 -0.10 1.31
CA GLN A 72 -11.31 0.11 2.53
C GLN A 72 -10.85 1.56 2.64
N ARG A 73 -11.13 2.23 3.77
CA ARG A 73 -10.57 3.56 4.07
C ARG A 73 -9.06 3.47 4.25
N LEU A 74 -8.35 4.36 3.58
CA LEU A 74 -6.89 4.36 3.53
C LEU A 74 -6.30 5.44 4.44
N ASN A 75 -5.11 5.14 4.95
CA ASN A 75 -4.25 6.08 5.65
C ASN A 75 -2.89 6.14 4.93
N TRP A 76 -2.49 7.35 4.58
CA TRP A 76 -1.25 7.64 3.85
C TRP A 76 -0.16 8.22 4.75
N SER A 77 -0.35 8.23 6.07
CA SER A 77 0.64 8.74 7.01
C SER A 77 1.96 7.96 6.90
N GLY A 78 3.07 8.64 6.59
CA GLY A 78 4.39 8.01 6.40
C GLY A 78 4.39 7.06 5.21
N PHE A 79 3.85 7.52 4.09
CA PHE A 79 3.90 6.83 2.80
C PHE A 79 5.29 6.96 2.14
N ASP A 80 6.06 7.98 2.50
CA ASP A 80 7.44 8.15 2.03
C ASP A 80 8.38 7.01 2.52
N ASP A 81 8.04 6.36 3.64
CA ASP A 81 8.80 5.23 4.23
C ASP A 81 8.16 3.86 3.92
N VAL A 82 7.43 3.74 2.80
CA VAL A 82 6.68 2.54 2.46
C VAL A 82 7.60 1.43 1.92
N GLU A 83 7.26 0.16 2.17
CA GLU A 83 8.00 -0.97 1.61
C GLU A 83 7.79 -1.01 0.09
N VAL A 84 8.86 -0.86 -0.70
CA VAL A 84 8.84 -1.04 -2.15
C VAL A 84 9.16 -2.50 -2.49
N ARG A 85 8.28 -3.14 -3.27
CA ARG A 85 8.45 -4.49 -3.80
C ARG A 85 8.62 -4.45 -5.30
N TYR A 86 9.77 -4.88 -5.77
CA TYR A 86 10.05 -5.01 -7.19
C TYR A 86 9.39 -6.26 -7.76
N ILE A 87 8.57 -6.09 -8.79
CA ILE A 87 7.84 -7.19 -9.44
C ILE A 87 8.51 -7.51 -10.77
N GLY A 88 9.14 -8.68 -10.85
CA GLY A 88 9.71 -9.22 -12.10
C GLY A 88 11.10 -8.69 -12.47
N TRP A 89 11.83 -8.11 -11.51
CA TRP A 89 13.20 -7.61 -11.65
C TRP A 89 13.84 -7.38 -10.26
N ASP A 90 15.17 -7.28 -10.22
CA ASP A 90 15.95 -7.19 -8.97
C ASP A 90 16.09 -5.75 -8.43
N GLY A 91 15.45 -4.76 -9.07
CA GLY A 91 15.50 -3.35 -8.70
C GLY A 91 16.28 -2.49 -9.72
N PRO A 92 16.43 -1.18 -9.45
CA PRO A 92 17.22 -0.28 -10.30
C PRO A 92 18.70 -0.69 -10.30
N GLU A 93 19.37 -0.54 -11.45
CA GLU A 93 20.82 -0.64 -11.53
C GLU A 93 21.42 0.61 -10.86
N GLU A 94 22.37 0.46 -9.95
CA GLU A 94 23.05 1.60 -9.31
C GLU A 94 23.96 2.28 -10.35
N ASP A 95 23.51 3.39 -10.93
CA ASP A 95 24.33 4.20 -11.84
C ASP A 95 25.47 4.88 -11.04
N GLU A 96 26.72 4.42 -11.19
CA GLU A 96 27.91 4.98 -10.51
C GLU A 96 28.29 6.42 -10.96
N SER A 97 27.39 7.23 -11.51
CA SER A 97 27.74 8.53 -12.13
C SER A 97 27.78 9.74 -11.18
N ASP A 98 27.29 9.62 -9.93
CA ASP A 98 27.15 10.78 -9.03
C ASP A 98 28.29 10.93 -8.01
N ARG A 99 29.42 10.24 -8.19
CA ARG A 99 30.65 10.54 -7.43
C ARG A 99 31.35 11.74 -8.07
N GLU A 100 30.87 12.96 -7.77
CA GLU A 100 31.64 14.19 -7.97
C GLU A 100 33.00 14.04 -7.25
N GLN A 101 34.09 13.92 -8.01
CA GLN A 101 35.43 14.21 -7.51
C GLN A 101 35.57 15.73 -7.47
N VAL A 102 35.40 16.31 -6.28
CA VAL A 102 35.86 17.67 -5.99
C VAL A 102 37.33 17.55 -5.62
N ASP A 103 38.20 17.81 -6.60
CA ASP A 103 39.64 17.80 -6.41
C ASP A 103 40.05 19.06 -5.63
N ASP A 104 40.24 18.93 -4.32
CA ASP A 104 40.90 19.94 -3.49
C ASP A 104 42.40 20.01 -3.86
N ALA A 105 42.75 20.88 -4.81
CA ALA A 105 44.12 21.15 -5.21
C ALA A 105 44.69 22.40 -4.52
N ASP A 106 45.53 22.11 -3.53
CA ASP A 106 46.80 22.74 -3.15
C ASP A 106 46.85 24.14 -2.51
N GLN A 107 47.40 24.10 -1.29
CA GLN A 107 47.79 25.18 -0.41
C GLN A 107 49.31 25.11 -0.22
N GLU A 108 50.09 25.89 -0.96
CA GLU A 108 51.49 26.30 -0.66
C GLU A 108 51.68 27.68 -1.36
N ASP A 109 52.39 28.70 -0.89
CA ASP A 109 53.65 28.63 -0.16
C ASP A 109 54.06 29.98 0.48
N ILE A 110 54.55 29.86 1.73
CA ILE A 110 55.67 30.52 2.39
C ILE A 110 55.98 32.02 2.14
N ALA A 111 55.83 32.79 3.23
CA ALA A 111 56.50 34.07 3.43
C ALA A 111 58.04 33.90 3.46
N LYS A 112 58.74 34.64 2.60
CA LYS A 112 60.18 34.92 2.76
C LYS A 112 60.39 36.41 3.01
N ILE A 113 61.10 36.63 4.10
CA ILE A 113 61.66 37.88 4.62
C ILE A 113 62.87 38.27 3.77
N ASP A 114 62.96 39.53 3.35
CA ASP A 114 64.15 40.38 3.47
C ASP A 114 63.74 41.88 3.41
#